data_AF-A0AAU3NKY3-F1
#
_entry.id   AF-A0AAU3NKY3-F1
#
_cell.length_a   1.000
_cell.length_b   1.000
_cell.length_c   1.000
_cell.angle_alpha   90.00
_cell.angle_beta   90.00
_cell.angle_gamma   90.00
#
_symmetry.space_group_name_H-M   'P 1'
#
loop_
_entity.id
_entity.type
_entity.pdbx_description
1 polymer ?
#
loop_
_entity_poly.entity_id
_entity_poly.type
_entity_poly.pdbx_seq_one_letter_code
_entity_poly.pdbx_strand_id
1 'polypeptide(L)' 'MTGEEARALVSCFGPDDCYGVAWTLLHLIETGPNPVLTTPPSPDANEWQHTLWRRIVNGGLAPGGVTA' A
#
# COMPACT_ATOMS: atom_id res chain seq x y z
N MET A 1 -5.47 -12.81 -4.20
CA MET A 1 -4.62 -11.75 -4.79
C MET A 1 -3.21 -12.27 -4.93
N THR A 2 -2.73 -12.39 -6.16
CA THR A 2 -1.33 -12.63 -6.48
C THR A 2 -0.51 -11.35 -6.26
N GLY A 3 0.81 -11.46 -6.09
CA GLY A 3 1.66 -10.29 -5.87
C GLY A 3 1.66 -9.29 -7.06
N GLU A 4 1.38 -9.78 -8.27
CA GLU A 4 1.30 -8.98 -9.48
C GLU A 4 0.01 -8.16 -9.53
N GLU A 5 -1.13 -8.79 -9.21
CA GLU A 5 -2.43 -8.11 -9.04
C GLU A 5 -2.34 -7.01 -7.98
N ALA A 6 -1.65 -7.28 -6.88
CA ALA A 6 -1.51 -6.35 -5.79
C ALA A 6 -0.69 -5.11 -6.19
N ARG A 7 0.40 -5.30 -6.94
CA ARG A 7 1.21 -4.20 -7.50
C ARG A 7 0.42 -3.36 -8.50
N ALA A 8 -0.40 -4.00 -9.34
CA ALA A 8 -1.26 -3.29 -10.28
C ALA A 8 -2.25 -2.38 -9.55
N LEU A 9 -2.88 -2.86 -8.47
CA LEU A 9 -3.84 -2.08 -7.68
C LEU A 9 -3.22 -0.85 -6.99
N VAL A 10 -1.95 -0.92 -6.60
CA VAL A 10 -1.23 0.26 -6.05
C VAL A 10 -1.13 1.38 -7.08
N SER A 11 -1.01 1.05 -8.37
CA SER A 11 -0.96 2.07 -9.43
C SER A 11 -2.31 2.74 -9.71
N CYS A 12 -3.41 2.17 -9.21
CA CYS A 12 -4.75 2.71 -9.37
C CYS A 12 -5.10 3.81 -8.35
N PHE A 13 -4.23 4.09 -7.38
CA PHE A 13 -4.41 5.22 -6.47
C PHE A 13 -4.30 6.55 -7.25
N GLY A 14 -5.41 7.28 -7.34
CA GLY A 14 -5.52 8.61 -7.94
C GLY A 14 -5.97 9.68 -6.93
N PRO A 15 -6.09 10.95 -7.34
CA PRO A 15 -6.67 12.00 -6.50
C PRO A 15 -8.09 11.58 -6.10
N ASP A 16 -8.35 11.53 -4.79
CA ASP A 16 -9.54 10.89 -4.21
C ASP A 16 -10.82 11.75 -4.39
N ASP A 17 -11.27 11.91 -5.62
CA ASP A 17 -12.60 12.43 -5.95
C ASP A 17 -13.64 11.28 -6.08
N CYS A 18 -13.20 10.03 -5.93
CA CYS A 18 -14.01 8.83 -6.18
C CYS A 18 -14.35 8.07 -4.89
N TYR A 19 -15.31 8.61 -4.12
CA TYR A 19 -16.16 7.87 -3.18
C TYR A 19 -15.49 6.72 -2.37
N GLY A 20 -14.27 6.89 -1.86
CA GLY A 20 -13.60 5.90 -1.00
C GLY A 20 -13.04 4.66 -1.70
N VAL A 21 -12.88 4.66 -3.03
CA VAL A 21 -12.27 3.53 -3.77
C VAL A 21 -10.83 3.27 -3.30
N ALA A 22 -10.08 4.32 -2.95
CA ALA A 22 -8.73 4.16 -2.39
C ALA A 22 -8.75 3.34 -1.08
N TRP A 23 -9.79 3.50 -0.25
CA TRP A 23 -9.94 2.69 0.97
C TRP A 23 -10.21 1.23 0.67
N THR A 24 -11.02 0.92 -0.35
CA THR A 24 -11.24 -0.46 -0.79
C THR A 24 -9.96 -1.09 -1.34
N LEU A 25 -9.20 -0.37 -2.16
CA LEU A 25 -7.91 -0.82 -2.69
C LEU A 25 -6.91 -1.09 -1.56
N LEU A 26 -6.84 -0.18 -0.57
CA LEU A 26 -5.99 -0.33 0.60
C LEU A 26 -6.37 -1.59 1.40
N HIS A 27 -7.66 -1.81 1.66
CA HIS A 27 -8.13 -3.00 2.38
C HIS A 27 -7.84 -4.31 1.63
N LEU A 28 -8.02 -4.33 0.31
CA LEU A 28 -7.74 -5.51 -0.53
C LEU A 28 -6.24 -5.84 -0.55
N ILE A 29 -5.39 -4.82 -0.56
CA ILE A 29 -3.94 -4.96 -0.50
C ILE A 29 -3.50 -5.49 0.88
N GLU A 30 -4.04 -4.95 1.97
CA GLU A 30 -3.68 -5.34 3.34
C GLU A 30 -4.15 -6.75 3.72
N THR A 31 -5.27 -7.22 3.17
CA THR A 31 -5.84 -8.54 3.47
C THR A 31 -5.37 -9.63 2.51
N GLY A 32 -4.59 -9.27 1.47
CA GLY A 32 -4.03 -10.21 0.52
C GLY A 32 -2.88 -11.04 1.13
N PRO A 33 -2.65 -12.28 0.65
CA PRO A 33 -1.61 -13.15 1.19
C PRO A 33 -0.18 -12.71 0.84
N ASN A 34 -0.01 -11.63 0.06
CA ASN A 34 1.27 -11.19 -0.49
C ASN A 34 1.55 -9.73 -0.08
N PRO A 35 2.65 -9.44 0.63
CA PRO A 35 3.03 -8.07 0.94
C PRO A 35 3.36 -7.31 -0.34
N VAL A 36 2.66 -6.20 -0.54
CA VAL A 36 2.63 -5.48 -1.84
C VAL A 36 3.77 -4.48 -1.95
N LEU A 37 4.05 -3.78 -0.87
CA LEU A 37 5.16 -2.84 -0.78
C LEU A 37 6.30 -3.49 0.00
N THR A 38 7.39 -3.74 -0.71
CA THR A 38 8.64 -4.26 -0.14
C THR A 38 9.68 -3.15 0.08
N THR A 39 9.38 -1.93 -0.35
CA THR A 39 10.26 -0.76 -0.26
C THR A 39 9.43 0.49 0.02
N PRO A 40 9.99 1.51 0.71
CA PRO A 40 9.33 2.79 0.90
C PRO A 40 8.90 3.43 -0.43
N PRO A 41 7.74 4.13 -0.48
CA PRO A 41 7.34 4.89 -1.66
C PRO A 41 8.27 6.10 -1.89
N SER A 42 8.37 6.53 -3.16
CA SER A 42 9.08 7.77 -3.54
C SER A 42 8.51 8.99 -2.82
N PRO A 43 9.28 10.06 -2.53
CA PRO A 43 8.75 11.31 -1.97
C PRO A 43 7.63 11.96 -2.80
N ASP A 44 7.63 11.72 -4.12
CA ASP A 44 6.63 12.23 -5.06
C ASP A 44 5.44 11.28 -5.26
N ALA A 45 5.37 10.19 -4.50
CA ALA A 45 4.29 9.22 -4.57
C ALA A 45 2.99 9.82 -4.03
N ASN A 46 1.85 9.24 -4.43
CA ASN A 46 0.56 9.73 -3.94
C ASN A 46 0.39 9.46 -2.44
N GLU A 47 -0.49 10.23 -1.80
CA GLU A 47 -0.73 10.16 -0.35
C GLU A 47 -1.19 8.78 0.14
N TRP A 48 -1.87 8.01 -0.71
CA TRP A 48 -2.37 6.68 -0.39
C TRP A 48 -1.25 5.64 -0.35
N GLN A 49 -0.25 5.76 -1.23
CA GLN A 49 0.97 4.96 -1.17
C GLN A 49 1.74 5.22 0.12
N HIS A 50 1.86 6.49 0.55
CA HIS A 50 2.45 6.84 1.84
C HIS A 50 1.64 6.32 3.03
N THR A 51 0.31 6.40 2.95
CA THR A 51 -0.60 5.89 3.99
C THR A 51 -0.50 4.38 4.13
N LEU A 52 -0.51 3.65 3.02
CA LEU A 52 -0.34 2.20 2.98
C LEU A 52 1.01 1.79 3.56
N TRP A 53 2.11 2.46 3.18
CA TRP A 53 3.43 2.18 3.75
C TRP A 53 3.47 2.36 5.26
N ARG A 54 2.91 3.46 5.78
CA ARG A 54 2.83 3.72 7.23
C ARG A 54 2.11 2.60 7.97
N ARG A 55 1.03 2.05 7.38
CA ARG A 55 0.28 0.94 7.99
C ARG A 55 1.02 -0.39 7.94
N ILE A 56 1.70 -0.68 6.84
CA ILE A 56 2.56 -1.88 6.72
C ILE A 56 3.67 -1.84 7.79
N VAL A 57 4.31 -0.69 7.98
CA VAL A 57 5.32 -0.48 9.03
C VAL A 57 4.71 -0.65 10.42
N ASN A 58 3.59 0.01 10.71
CA ASN A 58 2.90 -0.11 11.99
C ASN A 58 2.40 -1.53 12.29
N GLY A 59 2.06 -2.30 11.25
CA GLY A 59 1.64 -3.70 11.35
C GLY A 59 2.80 -4.69 11.51
N GLY A 60 4.06 -4.22 11.50
CA GLY A 60 5.24 -5.08 11.60
C GLY A 60 5.47 -5.95 10.35
N LEU A 61 4.80 -5.65 9.24
CA LEU A 61 4.85 -6.42 7.99
C LEU A 61 5.87 -5.88 6.98
N ALA A 62 6.57 -4.79 7.31
CA ALA A 62 7.63 -4.26 6.46
C ALA A 62 8.81 -5.26 6.37
N PRO A 63 9.25 -5.65 5.16
CA PRO A 63 10.38 -6.55 5.02
C PRO A 63 11.66 -5.83 5.41
N GLY A 64 12.29 -6.33 6.48
CA GLY A 64 13.48 -5.74 7.09
C GLY A 64 13.08 -4.80 8.22
N GLY A 65 13.29 -5.24 9.45
CA GLY A 65 13.08 -4.44 10.66
C GLY A 65 13.80 -3.10 10.56
N VAL A 66 13.06 -2.04 10.26
CA VAL A 66 13.47 -0.68 10.58
C VAL A 66 13.11 -0.48 12.04
N THR A 67 14.11 -0.76 12.88
CA THR A 67 14.20 -0.19 14.21
C THR A 67 14.40 1.32 14.09
N ALA A 68 13.52 2.07 14.75
CA ALA A 68 13.64 3.45 15.24
C ALA A 68 13.85 4.58 14.21
#